data_AF-A0A6A4B9K5-F1
#
_entry.id   AF-A0A6A4B9K5-F1
#
_cell.length_a   1.000
_cell.length_b   1.000
_cell.length_c   1.000
_cell.angle_alpha   90.00
_cell.angle_beta   90.00
_cell.angle_gamma   90.00
#
_symmetry.space_group_name_H-M   'P 1'
#
loop_
_entity.id
_entity.type
_entity.pdbx_description
1 polymer ?
#
loop_
_entity_poly.entity_id
_entity_poly.type
_entity_poly.pdbx_seq_one_letter_code
_entity_poly.pdbx_strand_id
1 'polypeptide(L)'
;MSMAACIRTLCNYDMIEEKEYRYKIARIGRRTHAGFDEELSNVLRATTHFTAEQIQPEYAAGLAKYAKYMFEQTTDESIILVHGERHTRRLHVEDWLCDCSFAVSMRLPCRHAIAYRKHLNVQGGVIPWKSIDERWMNVDASVR
;
A
#
# COMPACT_ATOMS: atom_id res chain seq x y z
N MET A 1 -22.64 -16.53 -20.53
CA MET A 1 -21.44 -15.68 -20.65
C MET A 1 -20.22 -16.50 -20.27
N SER A 2 -19.15 -16.50 -21.08
CA SER A 2 -17.93 -17.23 -20.71
C SER A 2 -17.09 -16.43 -19.71
N MET A 3 -16.27 -17.10 -18.89
CA MET A 3 -15.32 -16.45 -17.99
C MET A 3 -14.44 -15.42 -18.71
N ALA A 4 -13.98 -15.74 -19.93
CA ALA A 4 -13.19 -14.83 -20.75
C ALA A 4 -13.98 -13.57 -21.20
N ALA A 5 -15.28 -13.68 -21.43
CA ALA A 5 -16.12 -12.52 -21.71
C ALA A 5 -16.27 -11.65 -20.46
N CYS A 6 -16.53 -12.24 -19.29
CA CYS A 6 -16.65 -11.51 -18.03
C CYS A 6 -15.35 -10.76 -17.69
N ILE A 7 -14.18 -11.41 -17.80
CA ILE A 7 -12.88 -10.80 -17.53
C ILE A 7 -12.64 -9.60 -18.46
N ARG A 8 -12.91 -9.75 -19.77
CA ARG A 8 -12.77 -8.63 -20.72
C ARG A 8 -13.65 -7.44 -20.36
N THR A 9 -14.90 -7.69 -19.95
CA THR A 9 -15.80 -6.62 -19.54
C THR A 9 -15.29 -5.89 -18.30
N LEU A 10 -14.78 -6.62 -17.30
CA LEU A 10 -14.16 -6.02 -16.11
C LEU A 10 -12.93 -5.19 -16.46
N CYS A 11 -11.99 -5.73 -17.24
CA CYS A 11 -10.79 -4.98 -17.65
C CYS A 11 -11.13 -3.72 -18.46
N ASN A 12 -12.15 -3.78 -19.31
CA ASN A 12 -12.59 -2.61 -20.07
C ASN A 12 -13.20 -1.54 -19.16
N TYR A 13 -13.98 -1.94 -18.16
CA TYR A 13 -14.55 -1.02 -17.18
C TYR A 13 -13.44 -0.32 -16.39
N ASP A 14 -12.47 -1.08 -15.86
CA ASP A 14 -11.33 -0.53 -15.12
C ASP A 14 -10.52 0.46 -15.98
N MET A 15 -10.28 0.15 -17.26
CA MET A 15 -9.58 1.04 -18.18
C MET A 15 -10.35 2.36 -18.41
N ILE A 16 -11.68 2.32 -18.47
CA ILE A 16 -12.51 3.53 -18.65
C ILE A 16 -12.42 4.41 -17.40
N GLU A 17 -12.56 3.82 -16.21
CA GLU A 17 -12.42 4.53 -14.94
C GLU A 17 -11.04 5.17 -14.78
N GLU A 18 -9.97 4.46 -15.18
CA GLU A 18 -8.60 5.00 -15.17
C GLU A 18 -8.45 6.22 -16.11
N LYS A 19 -9.07 6.18 -17.29
CA LYS A 19 -9.06 7.32 -18.23
C LYS A 19 -9.84 8.52 -17.69
N GLU A 20 -11.03 8.29 -17.14
CA GLU A 20 -11.84 9.32 -16.49
C GLU A 20 -11.11 9.97 -15.31
N TYR A 21 -10.44 9.15 -14.49
CA TYR A 21 -9.64 9.63 -13.38
C TYR A 21 -8.48 10.53 -13.84
N ARG A 22 -7.72 10.09 -14.87
CA ARG A 22 -6.66 10.91 -15.48
C ARG A 22 -7.18 12.22 -16.03
N TYR A 23 -8.32 12.20 -16.73
CA TYR A 23 -8.96 13.40 -17.25
C TYR A 23 -9.33 14.39 -16.14
N LYS A 24 -9.93 13.90 -15.05
CA LYS A 24 -10.29 14.73 -13.88
C LYS A 24 -9.07 15.36 -13.23
N ILE A 25 -7.97 14.63 -13.08
CA ILE A 25 -6.70 15.19 -12.56
C ILE A 25 -6.18 16.30 -13.47
N ALA A 26 -6.13 16.07 -14.78
CA ALA A 26 -5.62 17.05 -15.74
C ALA A 26 -6.46 18.35 -15.77
N ARG A 27 -7.78 18.24 -15.55
CA ARG A 27 -8.71 19.37 -15.62
C ARG A 27 -8.90 20.14 -14.32
N ILE A 28 -9.03 19.43 -13.19
CA ILE A 28 -9.37 20.02 -11.88
C ILE A 28 -8.13 20.21 -11.00
N GLY A 29 -7.07 19.45 -11.27
CA GLY A 29 -5.88 19.38 -10.43
C GLY A 29 -5.96 18.27 -9.39
N ARG A 30 -4.96 18.23 -8.49
CA ARG A 30 -4.86 17.19 -7.46
C ARG A 30 -5.74 17.51 -6.27
N ARG A 31 -6.58 16.55 -5.88
CA ARG A 31 -7.38 16.62 -4.65
C ARG A 31 -6.46 16.54 -3.43
N THR A 32 -6.67 17.41 -2.46
CA THR A 32 -6.05 17.32 -1.13
C THR A 32 -7.05 16.72 -0.14
N HIS A 33 -6.55 15.99 0.85
CA HIS A 33 -7.38 15.41 1.89
C HIS A 33 -7.02 16.04 3.25
N ALA A 34 -7.96 16.82 3.82
CA ALA A 34 -7.71 17.62 5.04
C ALA A 34 -7.41 16.78 6.30
N GLY A 35 -7.78 15.48 6.30
CA GLY A 35 -7.55 14.58 7.43
C GLY A 35 -6.31 13.69 7.33
N PHE A 36 -5.43 13.89 6.34
CA PHE A 36 -4.20 13.11 6.21
C PHE A 36 -3.05 13.77 6.96
N ASP A 37 -2.24 12.96 7.63
CA ASP A 37 -0.97 13.41 8.18
C ASP A 37 0.05 13.69 7.05
N GLU A 38 1.24 14.18 7.42
CA GLU A 38 2.28 14.54 6.45
C GLU A 38 2.73 13.34 5.61
N GLU A 39 2.82 12.15 6.22
CA GLU A 39 3.31 10.95 5.56
C GLU A 39 2.31 10.46 4.50
N LEU A 40 1.03 10.37 4.87
CA LEU A 40 -0.04 9.98 3.96
C LEU A 40 -0.32 11.07 2.91
N SER A 41 -0.09 12.35 3.25
CA SER A 41 -0.09 13.45 2.28
C SER A 41 1.02 13.30 1.24
N ASN A 42 2.20 12.82 1.63
CA ASN A 42 3.28 12.52 0.69
C ASN A 42 2.90 11.34 -0.22
N VAL A 43 2.27 10.29 0.31
CA VAL A 43 1.71 9.19 -0.48
C VAL A 43 0.71 9.71 -1.52
N LEU A 44 -0.21 10.59 -1.13
CA LEU A 44 -1.19 11.19 -2.04
C LEU A 44 -0.53 12.04 -3.13
N ARG A 45 0.61 12.68 -2.86
CA ARG A 45 1.37 13.43 -3.87
C ARG A 45 2.07 12.50 -4.87
N ALA A 46 2.56 11.36 -4.42
CA ALA A 46 3.31 10.43 -5.26
C ALA A 46 2.41 9.47 -6.06
N THR A 47 1.25 9.11 -5.50
CA THR A 47 0.34 8.07 -6.02
C THR A 47 -1.05 8.63 -6.33
N THR A 48 -2.00 7.76 -6.66
CA THR A 48 -3.40 8.15 -6.87
C THR A 48 -4.16 8.36 -5.55
N HIS A 49 -5.26 9.12 -5.60
CA HIS A 49 -6.17 9.30 -4.47
C HIS A 49 -6.71 7.95 -3.96
N PHE A 50 -7.07 7.07 -4.89
CA PHE A 50 -7.52 5.72 -4.56
C PHE A 50 -6.44 4.97 -3.76
N THR A 51 -5.19 5.00 -4.22
CA THR A 51 -4.07 4.34 -3.53
C THR A 51 -3.90 4.87 -2.10
N ALA A 52 -3.93 6.19 -1.91
CA ALA A 52 -3.82 6.80 -0.59
C ALA A 52 -4.98 6.39 0.34
N GLU A 53 -6.21 6.34 -0.17
CA GLU A 53 -7.39 5.87 0.58
C GLU A 53 -7.27 4.39 0.97
N GLN A 54 -6.67 3.54 0.14
CA GLN A 54 -6.43 2.13 0.48
C GLN A 54 -5.33 1.96 1.53
N ILE A 55 -4.28 2.79 1.49
CA ILE A 55 -3.17 2.74 2.46
C ILE A 55 -3.61 3.28 3.84
N GLN A 56 -4.47 4.30 3.88
CA GLN A 56 -4.91 4.95 5.12
C GLN A 56 -5.38 3.97 6.22
N PRO A 57 -6.32 3.03 5.99
CA PRO A 57 -6.77 2.11 7.03
C PRO A 57 -5.68 1.14 7.47
N GLU A 58 -4.82 0.68 6.55
CA GLU A 58 -3.69 -0.19 6.87
C GLU A 58 -2.62 0.54 7.69
N TYR A 59 -2.38 1.81 7.38
CA TYR A 59 -1.49 2.70 8.12
C TYR A 59 -2.00 2.93 9.55
N ALA A 60 -3.25 3.36 9.70
CA ALA A 60 -3.86 3.57 11.01
C ALA A 60 -3.88 2.28 11.84
N ALA A 61 -4.21 1.14 11.22
CA ALA A 61 -4.19 -0.15 11.90
C ALA A 61 -2.78 -0.59 12.31
N GLY A 62 -1.77 -0.38 11.45
CA GLY A 62 -0.37 -0.68 11.75
C GLY A 62 0.15 0.13 12.94
N LEU A 63 -0.14 1.43 12.95
CA LEU A 63 0.21 2.32 14.07
C LEU A 63 -0.54 2.01 15.37
N ALA A 64 -1.78 1.55 15.30
CA ALA A 64 -2.54 1.21 16.51
C ALA A 64 -2.17 -0.17 17.09
N LYS A 65 -1.73 -1.11 16.22
CA LYS A 65 -1.54 -2.52 16.59
C LYS A 65 -0.09 -2.96 16.70
N TYR A 66 0.90 -2.10 16.43
CA TYR A 66 2.32 -2.50 16.44
C TYR A 66 2.75 -3.21 17.74
N ALA A 67 2.27 -2.74 18.90
CA ALA A 67 2.60 -3.32 20.20
C ALA A 67 1.90 -4.67 20.49
N LYS A 68 0.87 -5.02 19.70
CA LYS A 68 0.14 -6.29 19.82
C LYS A 68 0.72 -7.40 18.95
N TYR A 69 1.51 -7.05 17.95
CA TYR A 69 2.18 -8.03 17.10
C TYR A 69 3.45 -8.52 17.80
N MET A 70 3.74 -9.82 17.69
CA MET A 70 5.04 -10.38 18.03
C MET A 70 5.84 -10.58 16.75
N PHE A 71 7.12 -10.26 16.78
CA PHE A 71 8.03 -10.34 15.64
C PHE A 71 9.11 -11.37 15.95
N GLU A 72 9.19 -12.41 15.12
CA GLU A 72 10.19 -13.48 15.23
C GLU A 72 11.07 -13.48 13.98
N GLN A 73 12.39 -13.50 14.17
CA GLN A 73 13.34 -13.60 13.06
C GLN A 73 13.54 -15.07 12.69
N THR A 74 13.39 -15.38 11.39
CA THR A 74 13.63 -16.73 10.87
C THR A 74 15.14 -16.97 10.68
N THR A 75 15.54 -18.21 10.42
CA THR A 75 16.92 -18.55 9.98
C THR A 75 17.37 -17.77 8.75
N ASP A 76 16.43 -17.40 7.88
CA ASP A 76 16.66 -16.47 6.79
C ASP A 76 16.55 -15.04 7.35
N GLU A 77 17.68 -14.32 7.46
CA GLU A 77 17.73 -12.98 8.07
C GLU A 77 16.80 -11.96 7.38
N SER A 78 16.44 -12.19 6.11
CA SER A 78 15.56 -11.32 5.32
C SER A 78 14.06 -11.54 5.59
N ILE A 79 13.67 -12.58 6.32
CA ILE A 79 12.27 -12.94 6.58
C ILE A 79 11.93 -12.81 8.07
N ILE A 80 10.89 -12.01 8.34
CA ILE A 80 10.32 -11.83 9.68
C ILE A 80 8.92 -12.45 9.71
N LEU A 81 8.66 -13.25 10.75
CA LEU A 81 7.33 -13.74 11.06
C LEU A 81 6.62 -12.72 11.95
N VAL A 82 5.50 -12.19 11.45
CA VAL A 82 4.61 -11.29 12.17
C VAL A 82 3.44 -12.09 12.71
N HIS A 83 3.44 -12.35 14.02
CA HIS A 83 2.38 -13.08 14.69
C HIS A 83 1.29 -12.11 15.13
N GLY A 84 0.12 -12.19 14.48
CA GLY A 84 -1.11 -11.59 14.98
C GLY A 84 -1.90 -12.58 15.83
N GLU A 85 -3.03 -12.12 16.39
CA GLU A 85 -3.90 -12.95 17.26
C GLU A 85 -4.41 -14.24 16.59
N ARG A 86 -4.62 -14.22 15.27
CA ARG A 86 -5.22 -15.34 14.52
C ARG A 86 -4.32 -15.95 13.45
N HIS A 87 -3.37 -15.17 12.94
CA HIS A 87 -2.59 -15.55 11.78
C HIS A 87 -1.16 -15.04 11.92
N THR A 88 -0.22 -15.90 11.56
CA THR A 88 1.17 -15.54 11.31
C THR A 88 1.33 -15.14 9.85
N ARG A 89 2.09 -14.09 9.61
CA ARG A 89 2.38 -13.57 8.26
C ARG A 89 3.87 -13.48 8.04
N ARG A 90 4.33 -13.81 6.85
CA ARG A 90 5.74 -13.67 6.44
C ARG A 90 5.93 -12.27 5.85
N LEU A 91 6.93 -11.56 6.33
CA LEU A 91 7.33 -10.23 5.84
C LEU A 91 8.78 -10.29 5.36
N HIS A 92 9.00 -9.96 4.09
CA HIS A 92 10.34 -9.77 3.53
C HIS A 92 10.82 -8.36 3.87
N VAL A 93 11.93 -8.23 4.60
CA VAL A 93 12.40 -6.92 5.10
C VAL A 93 13.07 -6.10 4.00
N GLU A 94 13.67 -6.74 2.99
CA GLU A 94 14.35 -6.02 1.90
C GLU A 94 13.35 -5.29 1.00
N ASP A 95 12.24 -5.94 0.65
CA ASP A 95 11.24 -5.41 -0.29
C ASP A 95 9.95 -4.95 0.41
N TRP A 96 9.84 -5.19 1.71
CA TRP A 96 8.66 -4.90 2.53
C TRP A 96 7.38 -5.58 2.04
N LEU A 97 7.53 -6.75 1.40
CA LEU A 97 6.44 -7.56 0.88
C LEU A 97 5.94 -8.53 1.93
N CYS A 98 4.62 -8.57 2.11
CA CYS A 98 3.96 -9.45 3.06
C CYS A 98 3.06 -10.45 2.31
N ASP A 99 2.91 -11.65 2.85
CA ASP A 99 2.01 -12.68 2.32
C ASP A 99 0.52 -12.48 2.69
N CYS A 100 0.17 -11.37 3.35
CA CYS A 100 -1.22 -11.08 3.65
C CYS A 100 -2.01 -10.75 2.37
N SER A 101 -3.31 -11.09 2.36
CA SER A 101 -4.16 -10.92 1.18
C SER A 101 -4.11 -9.52 0.59
N PHE A 102 -4.06 -8.48 1.42
CA PHE A 102 -3.96 -7.09 0.99
C PHE A 102 -2.64 -6.81 0.25
N ALA A 103 -1.49 -7.20 0.83
CA ALA A 103 -0.20 -6.96 0.20
C ALA A 103 -0.05 -7.76 -1.10
N VAL A 104 -0.56 -8.99 -1.14
CA VAL A 104 -0.51 -9.84 -2.34
C VAL A 104 -1.41 -9.30 -3.46
N SER A 105 -2.64 -8.85 -3.15
CA SER A 105 -3.58 -8.37 -4.17
C SER A 105 -3.26 -6.95 -4.62
N MET A 106 -3.05 -6.04 -3.67
CA MET A 106 -2.86 -4.63 -3.94
C MET A 106 -1.42 -4.31 -4.28
N ARG A 107 -0.44 -5.10 -3.82
CA ARG A 107 0.99 -4.74 -3.89
C ARG A 107 1.23 -3.33 -3.35
N LEU A 108 0.74 -3.14 -2.12
CA LEU A 108 0.83 -1.91 -1.35
C LEU A 108 1.29 -2.23 0.06
N PRO A 109 1.85 -1.24 0.78
CA PRO A 109 2.17 -1.33 2.19
C PRO A 109 0.99 -1.82 3.03
N CYS A 110 1.15 -2.99 3.66
CA CYS A 110 0.16 -3.50 4.61
C CYS A 110 0.48 -3.09 6.04
N ARG A 111 -0.51 -3.22 6.93
CA ARG A 111 -0.36 -2.96 8.36
C ARG A 111 0.77 -3.74 9.03
N HIS A 112 1.11 -4.94 8.56
CA HIS A 112 2.18 -5.74 9.17
C HIS A 112 3.57 -5.13 8.88
N ALA A 113 3.80 -4.68 7.65
CA ALA A 113 5.04 -4.00 7.28
C ALA A 113 5.18 -2.66 8.03
N ILE A 114 4.09 -1.89 8.10
CA ILE A 114 4.04 -0.61 8.82
C ILE A 114 4.24 -0.82 10.33
N ALA A 115 3.57 -1.81 10.93
CA ALA A 115 3.74 -2.17 12.33
C ALA A 115 5.17 -2.57 12.66
N TYR A 116 5.81 -3.37 11.80
CA TYR A 116 7.19 -3.79 12.02
C TYR A 116 8.18 -2.62 11.92
N ARG A 117 8.02 -1.73 10.91
CA ARG A 117 8.82 -0.49 10.82
C ARG A 117 8.62 0.42 12.03
N LYS A 118 7.39 0.51 12.53
CA LYS A 118 7.10 1.25 13.77
C LYS A 118 7.76 0.61 14.99
N HIS A 119 7.76 -0.72 15.10
CA HIS A 119 8.43 -1.47 16.16
C HIS A 119 9.94 -1.27 16.17
N LEU A 120 10.58 -1.29 14.99
CA LEU A 120 12.00 -0.99 14.83
C LEU A 120 12.34 0.49 15.06
N ASN A 121 11.33 1.36 15.19
CA ASN A 121 11.48 2.80 15.29
C ASN A 121 12.40 3.37 14.20
N VAL A 122 12.18 2.92 12.96
CA VAL A 122 12.98 3.32 11.78
C VAL A 122 12.99 4.85 11.68
N GLN A 123 14.16 5.43 11.42
CA GLN A 123 14.27 6.87 11.18
C GLN A 123 13.53 7.26 9.89
N GLY A 124 12.60 8.22 10.02
CA GLY A 124 11.77 8.70 8.91
C GLY A 124 10.36 8.09 8.90
N GLY A 125 9.77 7.99 7.71
CA GLY A 125 8.42 7.46 7.53
C GLY A 125 8.32 5.95 7.78
N VAL A 126 7.20 5.52 8.36
CA VAL A 126 6.90 4.10 8.60
C VAL A 126 6.26 3.42 7.37
N ILE A 127 5.79 4.16 6.38
CA ILE A 127 5.27 3.66 5.11
C ILE A 127 6.45 3.19 4.23
N PRO A 128 6.54 1.88 3.92
CA PRO A 128 7.57 1.37 3.03
C PRO A 128 7.24 1.68 1.56
N TRP A 129 7.82 2.75 1.04
CA TRP A 129 7.67 3.15 -0.37
C TRP A 129 8.06 2.06 -1.38
N LYS A 130 9.05 1.22 -1.04
CA LYS A 130 9.54 0.15 -1.93
C LYS A 130 8.50 -0.93 -2.22
N SER A 131 7.48 -1.10 -1.37
CA SER A 131 6.41 -2.07 -1.62
C SER A 131 5.22 -1.50 -2.39
N ILE A 132 5.24 -0.21 -2.76
CA ILE A 132 4.23 0.38 -3.64
C ILE A 132 4.62 0.04 -5.09
N ASP A 133 3.81 -0.81 -5.72
CA ASP A 133 4.01 -1.19 -7.12
C ASP A 133 3.86 0.03 -8.05
N GLU A 134 4.69 0.08 -9.11
CA GLU A 134 4.77 1.20 -10.06
C GLU A 134 3.42 1.54 -10.70
N ARG A 135 2.51 0.57 -10.83
CA ARG A 135 1.16 0.79 -11.38
C ARG A 135 0.34 1.82 -10.59
N TRP A 136 0.69 2.05 -9.33
CA TRP A 136 0.01 3.01 -8.45
C TRP A 136 0.69 4.37 -8.40
N MET A 137 1.90 4.47 -8.94
CA MET A 137 2.67 5.71 -8.97
C MET A 137 2.13 6.62 -10.07
N ASN A 138 2.03 7.92 -9.78
CA ASN A 138 1.66 8.87 -10.81
C ASN A 138 2.80 8.97 -11.83
N VAL A 139 2.50 8.83 -13.12
CA VAL A 139 3.48 8.94 -14.21
C VAL A 139 4.13 10.33 -14.26
N ASP A 140 3.49 11.38 -13.74
CA ASP A 140 4.08 12.71 -13.61
C ASP A 140 5.05 12.86 -12.42
N ALA A 141 5.10 11.88 -11.51
CA ALA A 141 6.03 11.89 -10.38
C ALA A 141 7.41 11.30 -10.73
N SER A 142 7.55 10.63 -11.89
CA SER A 142 8.84 10.14 -12.40
C SER A 142 9.63 11.20 -13.18
N VAL A 143 9.08 12.41 -13.34
CA VAL A 143 9.73 13.57 -13.97
C VAL A 143 9.88 14.70 -12.95
N ARG A 144 10.53 14.44 -11.81
CA ARG A 144 11.13 15.49 -10.96
C ARG A 144 12.38 14.98 -10.26
#